data_AF-A0A7K9XU67-F1
#
_entry.id   AF-A0A7K9XU67-F1
#
_cell.length_a   1.000
_cell.length_b   1.000
_cell.length_c   1.000
_cell.angle_alpha   90.00
_cell.angle_beta   90.00
_cell.angle_gamma   90.00
#
_symmetry.space_group_name_H-M   'P 1'
#
loop_
_entity.id
_entity.type
_entity.pdbx_description
1 polymer ?
#
loop_
_entity_poly.entity_id
_entity_poly.type
_entity_poly.pdbx_seq_one_letter_code
_entity_poly.pdbx_strand_id
1 'polypeptide(L)'
;PSAGARYIDYCPRGWSYYKLSCFKYFRQPQNWEEAERQCQETYTGAHLAWVEEPREATTLRKVISYYQRVQPVWLGLHYGHESQAWQWASGGTYSVSSGLDGNGARGGTCGVLTPGSGFTLWSSTDCSQQHHYVCKFTP
;
A
#
# COMPACT_ATOMS: atom_id res chain seq x y z
N PRO A 1 -3.63 -21.50 35.68
CA PRO A 1 -3.22 -22.54 34.70
C PRO A 1 -4.15 -22.52 33.47
N SER A 2 -3.59 -22.86 32.31
CA SER A 2 -4.14 -22.83 30.94
C SER A 2 -4.50 -21.44 30.38
N ALA A 3 -3.45 -20.72 30.02
CA ALA A 3 -3.49 -19.68 29.01
C ALA A 3 -4.11 -20.25 27.72
N GLY A 4 -5.27 -19.73 27.35
CA GLY A 4 -5.99 -20.09 26.13
C GLY A 4 -5.11 -19.81 24.91
N ALA A 5 -4.96 -20.81 24.07
CA ALA A 5 -4.04 -20.88 22.94
C ALA A 5 -3.98 -19.56 22.14
N ARG A 6 -2.76 -19.02 22.00
CA ARG A 6 -2.44 -17.99 21.01
C ARG A 6 -2.66 -18.60 19.63
N TYR A 7 -3.73 -18.17 18.99
CA TYR A 7 -4.04 -18.55 17.61
C TYR A 7 -2.95 -17.94 16.72
N ILE A 8 -2.01 -18.77 16.26
CA ILE A 8 -1.05 -18.41 15.22
C ILE A 8 -1.80 -18.52 13.90
N ASP A 9 -2.51 -17.45 13.52
CA ASP A 9 -2.92 -17.26 12.14
C ASP A 9 -2.21 -16.03 11.60
N TYR A 10 -1.50 -16.23 10.51
CA TYR A 10 -0.46 -15.34 10.01
C TYR A 10 -0.95 -13.92 9.65
N CYS A 11 -2.27 -13.69 9.57
CA CYS A 11 -2.88 -12.36 9.55
C CYS A 11 -4.25 -12.34 10.26
N PRO A 12 -4.67 -11.21 10.85
CA PRO A 12 -6.01 -11.03 11.41
C PRO A 12 -7.11 -11.24 10.35
N ARG A 13 -8.33 -11.55 10.81
CA ARG A 13 -9.49 -11.73 9.92
C ARG A 13 -9.69 -10.53 8.99
N GLY A 14 -9.84 -10.78 7.69
CA GLY A 14 -10.04 -9.76 6.66
C GLY A 14 -8.75 -9.22 6.05
N TRP A 15 -7.59 -9.72 6.46
CA TRP A 15 -6.30 -9.45 5.82
C TRP A 15 -5.87 -10.65 4.95
N SER A 16 -5.20 -10.35 3.84
CA SER A 16 -4.58 -11.34 2.95
C SER A 16 -3.12 -11.53 3.33
N TYR A 17 -2.70 -12.77 3.51
CA TYR A 17 -1.34 -13.12 3.91
C TYR A 17 -0.44 -13.41 2.70
N TYR A 18 0.79 -12.89 2.72
CA TYR A 18 1.86 -13.30 1.82
C TYR A 18 3.23 -13.22 2.50
N LYS A 19 3.92 -14.37 2.62
CA LYS A 19 5.21 -14.56 3.30
C LYS A 19 5.24 -14.07 4.75
N LEU A 20 5.49 -12.79 4.99
CA LEU A 20 5.56 -12.19 6.32
C LEU A 20 4.77 -10.89 6.37
N SER A 21 3.97 -10.57 5.35
CA SER A 21 3.18 -9.35 5.34
C SER A 21 1.70 -9.65 5.18
N CYS A 22 0.91 -8.80 5.81
CA CYS A 22 -0.53 -8.80 5.76
C CYS A 22 -1.00 -7.60 4.96
N PHE A 23 -1.88 -7.82 3.98
CA PHE A 23 -2.46 -6.79 3.14
C PHE A 23 -3.98 -6.69 3.32
N LYS A 24 -4.55 -5.49 3.37
CA LYS A 24 -6.00 -5.30 3.44
C LYS A 24 -6.45 -4.20 2.49
N TYR A 25 -7.40 -4.52 1.63
CA TYR A 25 -7.98 -3.59 0.66
C TYR A 25 -9.18 -2.87 1.27
N PHE A 26 -9.24 -1.56 1.13
CA PHE A 26 -10.35 -0.72 1.55
C PHE A 26 -11.06 -0.12 0.34
N ARG A 27 -12.38 -0.33 0.27
CA ARG A 27 -13.24 0.13 -0.83
C ARG A 27 -13.80 1.53 -0.60
N GLN A 28 -13.74 2.06 0.60
CA GLN A 28 -14.20 3.43 0.86
C GLN A 28 -13.11 4.38 0.36
N PRO A 29 -13.37 5.23 -0.64
CA PRO A 29 -12.38 6.20 -1.09
C PRO A 29 -12.03 7.16 0.03
N GLN A 30 -10.74 7.51 0.11
CA GLN A 30 -10.21 8.53 1.01
C GLN A 30 -9.12 9.33 0.30
N ASN A 31 -8.80 10.50 0.84
CA ASN A 31 -7.55 11.17 0.49
C ASN A 31 -6.34 10.41 1.06
N TRP A 32 -5.13 10.72 0.61
CA TRP A 32 -3.95 9.93 0.95
C TRP A 32 -3.65 9.93 2.47
N GLU A 33 -3.73 11.08 3.11
CA GLU A 33 -3.44 11.25 4.54
C GLU A 33 -4.46 10.48 5.41
N GLU A 34 -5.74 10.60 5.08
CA GLU A 34 -6.82 9.91 5.75
C GLU A 34 -6.75 8.39 5.55
N ALA A 35 -6.35 7.94 4.37
CA ALA A 35 -6.12 6.53 4.10
C ALA A 35 -4.97 5.96 4.95
N GLU A 36 -3.87 6.71 5.09
CA GLU A 36 -2.74 6.36 5.96
C GLU A 36 -3.17 6.28 7.43
N ARG A 37 -3.88 7.30 7.93
CA ARG A 37 -4.44 7.30 9.29
C ARG A 37 -5.32 6.08 9.53
N GLN A 38 -6.21 5.76 8.59
CA GLN A 38 -7.09 4.61 8.71
C GLN A 38 -6.33 3.27 8.72
N CYS A 39 -5.19 3.16 8.01
CA CYS A 39 -4.34 1.98 8.09
C CYS A 39 -3.76 1.81 9.51
N GLN A 40 -3.19 2.87 10.07
CA GLN A 40 -2.61 2.88 11.42
C GLN A 40 -3.64 2.56 12.52
N GLU A 41 -4.88 3.03 12.35
CA GLU A 41 -5.99 2.72 13.26
C GLU A 41 -6.53 1.30 13.12
N THR A 42 -6.41 0.70 11.93
CA THR A 42 -6.90 -0.66 11.70
C THR A 42 -6.03 -1.70 12.40
N TYR A 43 -4.71 -1.50 12.43
CA TYR A 43 -3.78 -2.41 13.07
C TYR A 43 -2.46 -1.72 13.44
N THR A 44 -1.90 -2.05 14.60
CA THR A 44 -0.62 -1.47 15.06
C THR A 44 0.51 -1.81 14.09
N GLY A 45 1.22 -0.78 13.61
CA GLY A 45 2.29 -0.93 12.63
C GLY A 45 1.80 -1.11 11.19
N ALA A 46 0.50 -0.97 10.93
CA ALA A 46 -0.02 -0.91 9.59
C ALA A 46 0.07 0.49 9.00
N HIS A 47 0.47 0.54 7.74
CA HIS A 47 0.61 1.73 6.91
C HIS A 47 -0.06 1.46 5.57
N LEU A 48 -0.25 2.48 4.75
CA LEU A 48 -0.47 2.28 3.32
C LEU A 48 0.64 1.41 2.74
N ALA A 49 0.26 0.56 1.78
CA ALA A 49 1.13 -0.51 1.30
C ALA A 49 2.44 0.04 0.73
N TRP A 50 3.56 -0.49 1.24
CA TRP A 50 4.91 -0.29 0.71
C TRP A 50 5.43 -1.58 0.08
N VAL A 51 6.44 -1.45 -0.79
CA VAL A 51 7.04 -2.55 -1.54
C VAL A 51 8.56 -2.51 -1.39
N GLU A 52 9.13 -3.62 -0.96
CA GLU A 52 10.59 -3.75 -0.74
C GLU A 52 11.24 -4.72 -1.72
N GLU A 53 10.49 -5.70 -2.24
CA GLU A 53 11.00 -6.69 -3.19
C GLU A 53 9.99 -7.00 -4.32
N PRO A 54 10.45 -7.45 -5.51
CA PRO A 54 9.58 -7.69 -6.67
C PRO A 54 8.41 -8.67 -6.44
N ARG A 55 8.59 -9.61 -5.51
CA ARG A 55 7.53 -10.56 -5.14
C ARG A 55 6.38 -9.88 -4.41
N GLU A 56 6.66 -8.89 -3.58
CA GLU A 56 5.62 -8.08 -2.92
C GLU A 56 4.82 -7.26 -3.92
N ALA A 57 5.47 -6.65 -4.92
CA ALA A 57 4.80 -5.94 -6.01
C ALA A 57 3.78 -6.84 -6.73
N THR A 58 4.19 -8.08 -7.01
CA THR A 58 3.33 -9.09 -7.65
C THR A 58 2.12 -9.45 -6.78
N THR A 59 2.32 -9.60 -5.47
CA THR A 59 1.23 -9.89 -4.51
C THR A 59 0.27 -8.71 -4.40
N LEU A 60 0.79 -7.50 -4.25
CA LEU A 60 0.01 -6.28 -4.15
C LEU A 60 -0.89 -6.11 -5.38
N ARG A 61 -0.34 -6.34 -6.58
CA ARG A 61 -1.12 -6.39 -7.83
C ARG A 61 -2.27 -7.38 -7.76
N LYS A 62 -2.03 -8.61 -7.26
CA LYS A 62 -3.08 -9.65 -7.15
C LYS A 62 -4.18 -9.23 -6.17
N VAL A 63 -3.79 -8.70 -5.01
CA VAL A 63 -4.74 -8.19 -4.00
C VAL A 63 -5.62 -7.10 -4.61
N ILE A 64 -5.02 -6.12 -5.28
CA ILE A 64 -5.77 -5.03 -5.90
C ILE A 64 -6.66 -5.53 -7.04
N SER A 65 -6.12 -6.36 -7.95
CA SER A 65 -6.84 -6.87 -9.13
C SER A 65 -8.05 -7.74 -8.76
N TYR A 66 -8.05 -8.34 -7.56
CA TYR A 66 -9.21 -9.06 -7.03
C TYR A 66 -10.38 -8.13 -6.74
N TYR A 67 -10.12 -6.89 -6.27
CA TYR A 67 -11.14 -5.94 -5.85
C TYR A 67 -11.42 -4.81 -6.84
N GLN A 68 -10.47 -4.48 -7.72
CA GLN A 68 -10.50 -3.27 -8.53
C GLN A 68 -10.00 -3.54 -9.94
N ARG A 69 -10.62 -2.88 -10.93
CA ARG A 69 -10.28 -3.00 -12.35
C ARG A 69 -10.25 -1.68 -13.11
N VAL A 70 -10.86 -0.63 -12.57
CA VAL A 70 -11.18 0.60 -13.31
C VAL A 70 -10.67 1.88 -12.65
N GLN A 71 -10.44 1.89 -11.34
CA GLN A 71 -9.97 3.07 -10.61
C GLN A 71 -8.55 2.90 -10.06
N PRO A 72 -7.78 4.00 -9.92
CA PRO A 72 -6.51 4.00 -9.21
C PRO A 72 -6.66 3.61 -7.74
N VAL A 73 -5.55 3.12 -7.16
CA VAL A 73 -5.50 2.70 -5.76
C VAL A 73 -4.27 3.30 -5.09
N TRP A 74 -4.46 3.94 -3.94
CA TRP A 74 -3.36 4.53 -3.16
C TRP A 74 -2.35 3.48 -2.70
N LEU A 75 -1.09 3.90 -2.70
CA LEU A 75 0.04 3.25 -2.03
C LEU A 75 0.62 4.19 -0.98
N GLY A 76 1.49 3.66 -0.11
CA GLY A 76 2.17 4.47 0.90
C GLY A 76 3.26 5.38 0.33
N LEU A 77 3.30 5.57 -0.99
CA LEU A 77 4.35 6.34 -1.65
C LEU A 77 4.00 7.82 -1.64
N HIS A 78 4.90 8.67 -1.14
CA HIS A 78 4.76 10.13 -1.16
C HIS A 78 6.10 10.82 -1.46
N TYR A 79 6.05 12.03 -2.03
CA TYR A 79 7.24 12.81 -2.33
C TYR A 79 7.58 13.72 -1.16
N GLY A 80 8.73 13.50 -0.53
CA GLY A 80 9.25 14.37 0.51
C GLY A 80 9.95 15.58 -0.10
N HIS A 81 9.42 16.78 0.11
CA HIS A 81 10.03 18.01 -0.43
C HIS A 81 11.39 18.32 0.19
N GLU A 82 11.59 18.00 1.47
CA GLU A 82 12.88 18.18 2.17
C GLU A 82 13.92 17.15 1.73
N SER A 83 13.52 15.89 1.58
CA SER A 83 14.38 14.80 1.14
C SER A 83 14.61 14.81 -0.39
N GLN A 84 13.80 15.58 -1.12
CA GLN A 84 13.71 15.59 -2.59
C GLN A 84 13.55 14.19 -3.20
N ALA A 85 12.92 13.27 -2.46
CA ALA A 85 12.84 11.86 -2.82
C ALA A 85 11.45 11.27 -2.55
N TRP A 86 11.13 10.19 -3.27
CA TRP A 86 9.96 9.38 -3.00
C TRP A 86 10.22 8.46 -1.80
N GLN A 87 9.28 8.44 -0.86
CA GLN A 87 9.40 7.73 0.41
C GLN A 87 8.13 6.94 0.68
N TRP A 88 8.28 5.87 1.46
CA TRP A 88 7.16 5.07 1.95
C TRP A 88 6.68 5.60 3.30
N ALA A 89 5.36 5.62 3.52
CA ALA A 89 4.73 6.02 4.78
C ALA A 89 5.14 5.14 5.97
N SER A 90 5.47 3.87 5.70
CA SER A 90 6.07 2.94 6.68
C SER A 90 7.50 3.31 7.09
N GLY A 91 8.10 4.30 6.43
CA GLY A 91 9.52 4.57 6.46
C GLY A 91 10.25 3.90 5.30
N GLY A 92 11.40 4.48 4.93
CA GLY A 92 12.25 4.03 3.84
C GLY A 92 12.08 4.82 2.54
N THR A 93 13.12 4.78 1.71
CA THR A 93 13.14 5.45 0.41
C THR A 93 12.72 4.49 -0.68
N TYR A 94 11.93 4.96 -1.63
CA TYR A 94 11.58 4.20 -2.81
C TYR A 94 12.82 3.85 -3.64
N SER A 95 12.86 2.62 -4.14
CA SER A 95 13.85 2.16 -5.10
C SER A 95 13.17 1.41 -6.24
N VAL A 96 13.64 1.63 -7.46
CA VAL A 96 13.23 0.86 -8.64
C VAL A 96 13.50 -0.65 -8.48
N SER A 97 14.49 -1.01 -7.64
CA SER A 97 14.82 -2.40 -7.33
C SER A 97 13.72 -3.13 -6.55
N SER A 98 12.72 -2.42 -6.00
CA SER A 98 11.53 -3.01 -5.36
C SER A 98 10.65 -3.77 -6.36
N GLY A 99 10.90 -3.64 -7.67
CA GLY A 99 10.12 -4.28 -8.72
C GLY A 99 8.77 -3.61 -8.95
N LEU A 100 8.60 -2.38 -8.44
CA LEU A 100 7.45 -1.54 -8.72
C LEU A 100 7.89 -0.26 -9.42
N ASP A 101 7.89 -0.29 -10.76
CA ASP A 101 8.34 0.83 -11.57
C ASP A 101 7.32 1.98 -11.56
N GLY A 102 7.84 3.21 -11.61
CA GLY A 102 7.04 4.41 -11.78
C GLY A 102 6.92 4.78 -13.25
N ASN A 103 5.74 5.22 -13.68
CA ASN A 103 5.55 5.75 -15.04
C ASN A 103 5.89 7.25 -15.16
N GLY A 104 6.61 7.79 -14.19
CA GLY A 104 6.96 9.21 -14.04
C GLY A 104 6.01 9.97 -13.11
N ALA A 105 6.55 10.97 -12.41
CA ALA A 105 5.75 11.88 -11.58
C ALA A 105 4.94 12.81 -12.49
N ARG A 106 3.60 12.76 -12.41
CA ARG A 106 2.68 13.58 -13.21
C ARG A 106 2.27 14.86 -12.48
N GLY A 107 3.19 15.47 -11.74
CA GLY A 107 2.98 16.71 -10.99
C GLY A 107 2.30 16.54 -9.62
N GLY A 108 1.89 15.33 -9.24
CA GLY A 108 1.41 15.01 -7.90
C GLY A 108 2.53 14.55 -6.95
N THR A 109 2.22 14.54 -5.65
CA THR A 109 3.15 14.14 -4.57
C THR A 109 2.72 12.87 -3.83
N CYS A 110 1.62 12.23 -4.23
CA CYS A 110 1.17 10.95 -3.66
C CYS A 110 1.04 9.88 -4.75
N GLY A 111 1.44 8.64 -4.43
CA GLY A 111 1.55 7.55 -5.40
C GLY A 111 0.32 6.63 -5.45
N VAL A 112 -0.12 6.31 -6.66
CA VAL A 112 -1.20 5.35 -6.95
C VAL A 112 -0.74 4.25 -7.89
N LEU A 113 -1.31 3.05 -7.76
CA LEU A 113 -1.29 2.06 -8.83
C LEU A 113 -2.41 2.30 -9.83
N THR A 114 -2.06 2.21 -11.11
CA THR A 114 -2.96 2.60 -12.20
C THR A 114 -3.65 1.38 -12.85
N PRO A 115 -4.96 1.43 -13.11
CA PRO A 115 -5.68 0.35 -13.77
C PRO A 115 -5.21 0.14 -15.22
N GLY A 116 -4.80 1.21 -15.92
CA GLY A 116 -4.31 1.13 -17.31
C GLY A 116 -3.03 0.30 -17.49
N SER A 117 -2.23 0.13 -16.42
CA SER A 117 -1.08 -0.78 -16.40
C SER A 117 -1.44 -2.19 -15.91
N GLY A 118 -2.69 -2.43 -15.50
CA GLY A 118 -3.07 -3.62 -14.76
C GLY A 118 -2.48 -3.64 -13.35
N PHE A 119 -2.32 -2.46 -12.73
CA PHE A 119 -1.75 -2.24 -11.40
C PHE A 119 -0.29 -2.71 -11.24
N THR A 120 0.52 -2.58 -12.30
CA THR A 120 1.96 -2.91 -12.28
C THR A 120 2.84 -1.67 -12.18
N LEU A 121 2.32 -0.50 -12.58
CA LEU A 121 3.06 0.77 -12.54
C LEU A 121 2.39 1.73 -11.57
N TRP A 122 3.22 2.39 -10.76
CA TRP A 122 2.77 3.51 -9.97
C TRP A 122 2.88 4.82 -10.75
N SER A 123 2.04 5.79 -10.39
CA SER A 123 2.06 7.16 -10.90
C SER A 123 1.82 8.14 -9.76
N SER A 124 2.21 9.40 -9.93
CA SER A 124 1.86 10.42 -8.94
C SER A 124 0.59 11.16 -9.28
N THR A 125 -0.17 11.54 -8.25
CA THR A 125 -1.38 12.36 -8.35
C THR A 125 -1.51 13.28 -7.13
N ASP A 126 -2.47 14.20 -7.18
CA ASP A 126 -2.81 15.10 -6.08
C ASP A 126 -3.31 14.29 -4.87
N CYS A 127 -2.67 14.48 -3.71
CA CYS A 127 -2.96 13.77 -2.46
C CYS A 127 -4.40 13.98 -1.95
N SER A 128 -5.07 15.06 -2.37
CA SER A 128 -6.46 15.35 -2.01
C SER A 128 -7.49 14.50 -2.76
N GLN A 129 -7.06 13.78 -3.81
CA GLN A 129 -7.93 12.91 -4.59
C GLN A 129 -8.49 11.75 -3.76
N GLN A 130 -9.68 11.30 -4.11
CA GLN A 130 -10.38 10.23 -3.40
C GLN A 130 -10.11 8.90 -4.12
N HIS A 131 -9.32 8.01 -3.50
CA HIS A 131 -9.06 6.68 -4.04
C HIS A 131 -9.24 5.59 -2.99
N HIS A 132 -9.56 4.39 -3.48
CA HIS A 132 -9.44 3.18 -2.68
C HIS A 132 -7.97 2.96 -2.32
N TYR A 133 -7.69 2.13 -1.33
CA TYR A 133 -6.33 1.98 -0.82
C TYR A 133 -6.07 0.58 -0.27
N VAL A 134 -4.79 0.25 -0.12
CA VAL A 134 -4.35 -1.00 0.49
C VAL A 134 -3.46 -0.68 1.68
N CYS A 135 -3.79 -1.25 2.83
CA CYS A 135 -2.92 -1.24 4.00
C CYS A 135 -2.02 -2.47 4.00
N LYS A 136 -0.80 -2.34 4.51
CA LYS A 136 0.17 -3.41 4.76
C LYS A 136 0.67 -3.32 6.20
N PHE A 137 0.96 -4.45 6.83
CA PHE A 137 1.89 -4.53 7.96
C PHE A 137 2.70 -5.81 7.89
N THR A 138 3.81 -5.86 8.62
CA THR A 138 4.66 -7.04 8.79
C THR A 138 4.70 -7.35 10.30
N PRO A 139 4.30 -8.56 10.75
CA PRO A 139 4.29 -8.94 12.18
C PRO A 139 5.68 -8.99 12.82
#